data_AF-A0A4X2KFL1-F1
#
_entry.id   AF-A0A4X2KFL1-F1
#
_cell.length_a   1.000
_cell.length_b   1.000
_cell.length_c   1.000
_cell.angle_alpha   90.00
_cell.angle_beta   90.00
_cell.angle_gamma   90.00
#
_symmetry.space_group_name_H-M   'P 1'
#
loop_
_entity.id
_entity.type
_entity.pdbx_description
1 polymer ?
#
loop_
_entity_poly.entity_id
_entity_poly.type
_entity_poly.pdbx_seq_one_letter_code
_entity_poly.pdbx_strand_id
1 'polypeptide(L)'
;MKAQALRDNSTIGYMMSKKQMEINPDHPIVETLRQKAETDKNDKVVKDLVVLFFEMALLSTGFSLEDLQTHSNQIYRMIKLGLGIEDETSIYLTHNQFYINSLIDRDL
;
A
#
# COMPACT_ATOMS: atom_id res chain seq x y z
N MET A 1 20.12 -15.84 4.50
CA MET A 1 20.32 -17.02 3.63
C MET A 1 19.01 -17.79 3.46
N LYS A 2 18.07 -17.29 2.65
CA LYS A 2 16.81 -17.98 2.34
C LYS A 2 16.90 -18.91 1.11
N ALA A 3 17.95 -18.78 0.30
CA ALA A 3 18.10 -19.47 -0.99
C ALA A 3 18.81 -20.84 -0.91
N GLN A 4 19.03 -21.39 0.29
CA GLN A 4 19.75 -22.66 0.46
C GLN A 4 18.77 -23.84 0.52
N ALA A 5 18.82 -24.71 -0.49
CA ALA A 5 17.87 -25.82 -0.67
C ALA A 5 17.86 -26.85 0.47
N LEU A 6 18.99 -27.07 1.13
CA LEU A 6 19.13 -28.03 2.24
C LEU A 6 19.09 -27.37 3.63
N ARG A 7 18.55 -26.15 3.73
CA ARG A 7 18.50 -25.45 5.02
C ARG A 7 17.42 -26.04 5.91
N ASP A 8 17.80 -26.36 7.15
CA ASP A 8 16.84 -26.70 8.20
C ASP A 8 16.07 -25.45 8.66
N ASN A 9 14.75 -25.47 8.48
CA ASN A 9 13.86 -24.36 8.86
C ASN A 9 13.73 -24.17 10.39
N SER A 10 14.19 -25.13 11.20
CA SER A 10 14.21 -25.00 12.67
C SER A 10 15.12 -23.87 13.18
N THR A 11 16.14 -23.50 12.39
CA THR A 11 17.11 -22.44 12.74
C THR A 11 16.64 -21.02 12.44
N ILE A 12 15.51 -20.85 11.75
CA ILE A 12 15.04 -19.54 11.28
C ILE A 12 14.68 -18.61 12.44
N GLY A 13 14.06 -19.16 13.50
CA GLY A 13 13.63 -18.37 14.67
C GLY A 13 14.79 -17.69 15.40
N TYR A 14 15.95 -18.36 15.49
CA TYR A 14 17.15 -17.81 16.15
C TYR A 14 17.95 -16.85 15.25
N MET A 15 17.70 -16.85 13.94
CA MET A 15 18.41 -16.04 12.95
C MET A 15 17.63 -14.80 12.48
N MET A 16 16.39 -14.60 12.94
CA MET A 16 15.61 -13.40 12.62
C MET A 16 15.92 -12.28 13.61
N SER A 17 16.87 -11.41 13.24
CA SER A 17 17.11 -10.16 13.94
C SER A 17 15.99 -9.15 13.67
N LYS A 18 15.68 -8.30 14.67
CA LYS A 18 14.83 -7.13 14.44
C LYS A 18 15.48 -6.23 13.39
N LYS A 19 14.70 -5.79 12.41
CA LYS A 19 15.14 -4.83 11.40
C LYS A 19 14.97 -3.42 11.98
N GLN A 20 15.99 -2.59 11.84
CA GLN A 20 15.93 -1.18 12.22
C GLN A 20 15.77 -0.35 10.96
N MET A 21 14.75 0.52 10.94
CA MET A 21 14.57 1.51 9.89
C MET A 21 15.15 2.83 10.38
N GLU A 22 16.21 3.29 9.72
CA GLU A 22 16.77 4.62 9.97
C GLU A 22 16.04 5.64 9.08
N ILE A 23 15.76 6.82 9.64
CA ILE A 23 15.08 7.91 8.93
C ILE A 23 15.96 9.16 8.92
N ASN A 24 15.97 9.87 7.80
CA ASN A 24 16.61 11.18 7.68
C ASN A 24 15.60 12.29 8.05
N PRO A 25 15.75 12.99 9.18
CA PRO A 25 14.81 14.03 9.60
C PRO A 25 14.78 15.25 8.66
N ASP A 26 15.87 15.53 7.95
CA ASP A 26 15.97 16.68 7.04
C ASP A 26 15.29 16.41 5.68
N HIS A 27 14.82 15.19 5.45
CA HIS A 27 14.17 14.82 4.20
C HIS A 27 12.74 15.39 4.15
N PRO A 28 12.36 16.17 3.10
CA PRO A 28 11.05 16.83 3.02
C PRO A 28 9.85 15.88 3.19
N ILE A 29 9.96 14.63 2.70
CA ILE A 29 8.92 13.61 2.88
C ILE A 29 8.75 13.25 4.37
N VAL A 30 9.84 13.07 5.11
CA VAL A 30 9.79 12.69 6.53
C VAL A 30 9.19 13.83 7.36
N GLU A 31 9.59 15.07 7.08
CA GLU A 31 9.04 16.24 7.75
C GLU A 31 7.54 16.42 7.44
N THR A 32 7.11 16.23 6.19
CA THR A 32 5.70 16.29 5.82
C THR A 32 4.87 15.19 6.48
N LEU A 33 5.40 13.96 6.56
CA LEU A 33 4.75 12.86 7.27
C LEU A 33 4.62 13.15 8.76
N ARG A 34 5.63 13.76 9.39
CA ARG A 34 5.59 14.19 10.79
C ARG A 34 4.48 15.20 11.03
N GLN A 35 4.42 16.27 10.23
CA GLN A 35 3.39 17.32 10.35
C GLN A 35 1.97 16.77 10.17
N LYS A 36 1.77 15.88 9.18
CA LYS A 36 0.48 15.23 8.96
C LYS A 36 0.08 14.32 10.13
N ALA A 37 1.03 13.54 10.66
CA ALA A 37 0.79 12.67 11.81
C ALA A 37 0.51 13.45 13.11
N GLU A 38 1.08 14.65 13.27
CA GLU A 38 0.77 15.55 14.39
C GLU A 38 -0.64 16.14 14.29
N THR A 39 -1.11 16.39 13.06
CA THR A 39 -2.46 16.90 12.81
C THR A 39 -3.51 15.82 13.06
N ASP A 40 -3.32 14.62 12.52
CA ASP A 40 -4.18 13.47 12.77
C ASP A 40 -3.37 12.16 12.80
N LYS A 41 -3.21 11.61 14.01
CA LYS A 41 -2.52 10.32 14.24
C LYS A 41 -3.29 9.13 13.67
N ASN A 42 -4.57 9.30 13.36
CA ASN A 42 -5.45 8.26 12.84
C ASN A 42 -5.70 8.37 11.34
N ASP A 43 -5.08 9.33 10.66
CA ASP A 43 -5.18 9.46 9.21
C ASP A 43 -4.71 8.17 8.53
N LYS A 44 -5.65 7.50 7.88
CA LYS A 44 -5.42 6.23 7.18
C LYS A 44 -4.42 6.41 6.04
N VAL A 45 -4.47 7.52 5.32
CA VAL A 45 -3.57 7.80 4.19
C VAL A 45 -2.14 7.97 4.70
N VAL A 46 -1.94 8.65 5.83
CA VAL A 46 -0.62 8.80 6.46
C VAL A 46 -0.07 7.46 6.92
N LYS A 47 -0.89 6.64 7.59
CA LYS A 47 -0.48 5.28 8.01
C LYS A 47 -0.08 4.43 6.81
N ASP A 48 -0.88 4.46 5.74
CA ASP A 48 -0.62 3.74 4.51
C ASP A 48 0.68 4.20 3.83
N LEU A 49 0.94 5.51 3.78
CA LEU A 49 2.19 6.07 3.25
C LEU A 49 3.42 5.66 4.06
N VAL A 50 3.32 5.60 5.39
CA VAL A 50 4.43 5.16 6.26
C VAL A 50 4.75 3.68 6.03
N VAL A 51 3.73 2.83 5.88
CA VAL A 51 3.92 1.41 5.55
C VAL A 51 4.58 1.26 4.18
N LEU A 52 4.08 1.98 3.18
CA LEU A 52 4.67 1.97 1.84
C LEU A 52 6.13 2.43 1.84
N PHE A 53 6.45 3.50 2.59
CA PHE A 53 7.80 4.01 2.73
C PHE A 53 8.75 2.99 3.38
N PHE A 54 8.27 2.26 4.39
CA PHE A 54 9.02 1.17 5.02
C PHE A 54 9.26 -0.01 4.06
N GLU A 55 8.24 -0.45 3.32
CA GLU A 55 8.37 -1.54 2.35
C GLU A 55 9.31 -1.18 1.20
N MET A 56 9.27 0.07 0.72
CA MET A 56 10.24 0.58 -0.26
C MET A 56 11.67 0.59 0.29
N ALA A 57 11.86 0.98 1.56
CA ALA A 57 13.18 0.95 2.20
C ALA A 57 13.71 -0.49 2.36
N LEU A 58 12.83 -1.46 2.66
CA LEU A 58 13.20 -2.88 2.68
C LEU A 58 13.64 -3.35 1.29
N LEU A 59 12.88 -3.01 0.25
CA LEU A 59 13.17 -3.41 -1.12
C LEU A 59 14.51 -2.83 -1.60
N SER A 60 14.76 -1.54 -1.35
CA SER A 60 15.99 -0.85 -1.79
C SER A 60 17.25 -1.39 -1.09
N THR A 61 17.12 -1.86 0.15
CA THR A 61 18.22 -2.46 0.93
C THR A 61 18.40 -3.96 0.66
N GLY A 62 17.64 -4.54 -0.28
CA GLY A 62 17.78 -5.93 -0.72
C GLY A 62 17.07 -6.95 0.17
N PHE A 63 16.18 -6.51 1.06
CA PHE A 63 15.30 -7.44 1.78
C PHE A 63 14.11 -7.85 0.91
N SER A 64 13.73 -9.12 1.01
CA SER A 64 12.49 -9.62 0.42
C SER A 64 11.30 -9.11 1.22
N LEU A 65 10.27 -8.66 0.51
CA LEU A 65 8.95 -8.38 1.08
C LEU A 65 8.27 -9.68 1.55
N GLU A 66 7.39 -9.57 2.54
CA GLU A 66 6.59 -10.70 3.04
C GLU A 66 5.43 -11.01 2.11
N ASP A 67 4.73 -9.97 1.63
CA ASP A 67 3.64 -10.09 0.67
C ASP A 67 3.72 -9.01 -0.42
N LEU A 68 4.05 -9.43 -1.64
CA LEU A 68 4.16 -8.56 -2.80
C LEU A 68 2.78 -8.07 -3.30
N GLN A 69 1.71 -8.83 -3.09
CA GLN A 69 0.36 -8.45 -3.51
C GLN A 69 -0.16 -7.29 -2.68
N THR A 70 0.02 -7.36 -1.35
CA THR A 70 -0.32 -6.25 -0.46
C THR A 70 0.43 -4.96 -0.82
N HIS A 71 1.76 -5.05 -1.06
CA HIS A 71 2.55 -3.90 -1.51
C HIS A 71 2.03 -3.29 -2.82
N SER A 72 1.73 -4.14 -3.81
CA SER A 72 1.19 -3.71 -5.11
C SER A 72 -0.16 -3.00 -4.95
N ASN A 73 -1.05 -3.52 -4.10
CA ASN A 73 -2.34 -2.92 -3.81
C ASN A 73 -2.22 -1.55 -3.13
N GLN A 74 -1.20 -1.35 -2.28
CA GLN A 74 -0.92 -0.04 -1.68
C GLN A 74 -0.47 0.97 -2.74
N ILE A 75 0.43 0.57 -3.65
CA ILE A 75 0.86 1.41 -4.79
C ILE A 75 -0.33 1.81 -5.65
N TYR A 76 -1.20 0.86 -6.02
CA TYR A 76 -2.41 1.17 -6.80
C TYR A 76 -3.33 2.15 -6.09
N ARG A 77 -3.51 2.02 -4.77
CA ARG A 77 -4.28 2.98 -3.97
C ARG A 77 -3.65 4.38 -4.00
N MET A 78 -2.33 4.48 -3.90
CA MET A 78 -1.63 5.78 -3.99
C MET A 78 -1.76 6.40 -5.38
N ILE A 79 -1.68 5.60 -6.45
CA ILE A 79 -1.90 6.07 -7.83
C ILE A 79 -3.33 6.59 -8.00
N LYS A 80 -4.33 5.84 -7.52
CA LYS A 80 -5.73 6.28 -7.56
C LYS A 80 -5.94 7.61 -6.83
N LEU A 81 -5.39 7.75 -5.62
CA LEU A 81 -5.44 9.01 -4.86
C LEU A 81 -4.76 10.16 -5.60
N GLY A 82 -3.58 9.92 -6.19
CA GLY A 82 -2.85 10.93 -6.98
C GLY A 82 -3.58 11.36 -8.25
N LEU A 83 -4.41 10.48 -8.82
CA LEU A 83 -5.26 10.76 -9.98
C LEU A 83 -6.67 11.25 -9.61
N GLY A 84 -6.99 11.34 -8.32
CA GLY A 84 -8.34 11.72 -7.85
C GLY A 84 -9.42 10.68 -8.15
N ILE A 85 -9.05 9.41 -8.36
CA ILE A 85 -9.98 8.31 -8.58
C ILE A 85 -10.44 7.80 -7.21
N GLU A 86 -11.69 8.04 -6.86
CA GLU A 86 -12.31 7.42 -5.68
C GLU A 86 -12.47 5.91 -5.90
N ASP A 87 -12.31 5.10 -4.85
CA ASP A 87 -12.43 3.64 -4.95
C ASP A 87 -13.78 3.27 -5.58
N GLU A 88 -13.72 2.59 -6.73
CA GLU A 88 -14.81 2.17 -7.61
C GLU A 88 -15.78 1.18 -6.93
N THR A 89 -16.47 1.63 -5.89
CA THR A 89 -17.78 1.08 -5.54
C THR A 89 -18.89 1.84 -6.29
N SER A 90 -18.58 2.97 -6.94
CA SER A 90 -19.54 3.85 -7.64
C SER A 90 -19.56 3.69 -9.17
N ILE A 91 -18.47 3.21 -9.80
CA ILE A 91 -18.37 3.17 -11.28
C ILE A 91 -19.15 2.00 -11.89
N TYR A 92 -19.26 0.87 -11.20
CA TYR A 92 -20.08 -0.26 -11.66
C TYR A 92 -21.59 -0.03 -11.51
N LEU A 93 -22.02 0.90 -10.65
CA LEU A 93 -23.44 1.21 -10.45
C LEU A 93 -23.97 2.16 -11.53
N THR A 94 -23.17 3.12 -12.01
CA THR A 94 -23.60 4.08 -13.04
C THR A 94 -23.65 3.45 -14.44
N HIS A 95 -22.73 2.56 -14.78
CA HIS A 95 -22.76 1.86 -16.06
C HIS A 95 -23.92 0.87 -16.16
N ASN A 96 -24.22 0.09 -15.10
CA ASN A 96 -25.35 -0.84 -15.15
C ASN A 96 -26.72 -0.14 -15.09
N GLN A 97 -26.83 0.98 -14.35
CA GLN A 97 -28.08 1.73 -14.28
C GLN A 97 -28.44 2.42 -15.61
N PHE A 98 -27.44 2.86 -16.39
CA PHE A 98 -27.67 3.45 -17.71
C PHE A 98 -28.17 2.42 -18.73
N TYR A 99 -27.60 1.21 -18.73
CA TYR A 99 -28.07 0.11 -19.58
C TYR A 99 -29.48 -0.38 -19.20
N ILE A 100 -29.81 -0.42 -17.90
CA ILE A 100 -31.16 -0.83 -17.46
C ILE A 100 -32.21 0.22 -17.85
N ASN A 101 -31.94 1.52 -17.63
CA ASN A 101 -32.89 2.57 -17.99
C ASN A 101 -33.09 2.67 -19.51
N SER A 102 -32.04 2.48 -20.32
CA SER A 102 -32.17 2.49 -21.79
C SER A 102 -32.89 1.27 -22.36
N LEU A 103 -32.98 0.17 -21.62
CA LEU A 103 -33.74 -1.02 -22.02
C LEU A 103 -35.23 -0.88 -21.68
N ILE A 104 -35.55 -0.22 -20.56
CA ILE A 104 -36.94 0.03 -20.14
C ILE A 104 -37.63 1.04 -21.06
N ASP A 105 -36.91 2.06 -21.53
CA ASP A 105 -37.46 3.10 -22.44
C ASP A 105 -37.69 2.63 -23.89
N ARG A 106 -37.27 1.40 -24.25
CA ARG A 106 -37.51 0.83 -25.60
C ARG A 106 -38.78 -0.02 -25.72
N ASP A 107 -39.42 -0.36 -24.61
CA ASP A 107 -40.60 -1.24 -24.57
C ASP A 107 -41.93 -0.49 -24.28
N LEU A 108 -41.99 0.83 -24.55
CA LEU A 108 -43.20 1.68 -24.50
C LEU A 108 -43.49 2.36 -25.84
#